data_AF-A0A1F6P9D9-F1
#
_entry.id   AF-A0A1F6P9D9-F1
#
_cell.length_a   1.000
_cell.length_b   1.000
_cell.length_c   1.000
_cell.angle_alpha   90.00
_cell.angle_beta   90.00
_cell.angle_gamma   90.00
#
_symmetry.space_group_name_H-M   'P 1'
#
loop_
_entity.id
_entity.type
_entity.pdbx_description
1 polymer ?
#
loop_
_entity_poly.entity_id
_entity_poly.type
_entity_poly.pdbx_seq_one_letter_code
_entity_poly.pdbx_strand_id
1 'polypeptide(L)'
;MQEDLDPNKAIYVDPKHQEHAFDLPFWRDNEKLWALEVPIEEMNVDELLWILDLPFWEDEKGNIVIAPKEVINNPEKYPAHRDKIKAADTSYPIDIMKNKKGKWLTLDGLHRLVKLVLANEPTIQVRKIPPELIHLTARD
;
A
#
# COMPACT_ATOMS: atom_id res chain seq x y z
N MET A 1 4.59 -18.77 12.51
CA MET A 1 6.00 -18.72 12.06
C MET A 1 6.23 -17.30 11.60
N GLN A 2 6.98 -16.55 12.39
CA GLN A 2 7.48 -15.24 11.98
C GLN A 2 8.74 -15.58 11.18
N GLU A 3 8.70 -15.39 9.85
CA GLU A 3 9.91 -15.57 9.06
C GLU A 3 10.88 -14.47 9.47
N ASP A 4 11.97 -14.88 10.14
CA ASP A 4 13.10 -14.02 10.44
C ASP A 4 13.64 -13.46 9.12
N LEU A 5 13.34 -12.18 8.84
CA LEU A 5 13.94 -11.45 7.74
C LEU A 5 15.44 -11.38 8.00
N ASP A 6 16.24 -12.13 7.23
CA ASP A 6 17.69 -12.00 7.23
C ASP A 6 18.06 -10.57 6.83
N PRO A 7 18.62 -9.76 7.76
CA PRO A 7 18.92 -8.35 7.49
C PRO A 7 20.03 -8.17 6.45
N ASN A 8 20.73 -9.24 6.06
CA ASN A 8 21.76 -9.22 5.01
C ASN A 8 21.28 -9.76 3.66
N LYS A 9 20.02 -10.21 3.56
CA LYS A 9 19.46 -10.67 2.29
C LYS A 9 19.23 -9.46 1.38
N ALA A 10 20.05 -9.33 0.35
CA ALA A 10 19.81 -8.35 -0.71
C ALA A 10 18.48 -8.68 -1.40
N ILE A 11 17.45 -7.88 -1.16
CA ILE A 11 16.19 -7.94 -1.88
C ILE A 11 16.28 -7.08 -3.13
N TYR A 12 15.79 -7.60 -4.25
CA TYR A 12 15.60 -6.79 -5.43
C TYR A 12 14.34 -5.94 -5.28
N VAL A 13 14.46 -4.66 -5.61
CA VAL A 13 13.36 -3.70 -5.61
C VAL A 13 13.25 -3.15 -7.02
N ASP A 14 12.09 -3.31 -7.65
CA ASP A 14 11.86 -2.82 -9.00
C ASP A 14 12.09 -1.30 -9.07
N PRO A 15 12.79 -0.77 -10.08
CA PRO A 15 13.07 0.66 -10.21
C PRO A 15 11.83 1.56 -10.15
N LYS A 16 10.67 1.09 -10.65
CA LYS A 16 9.42 1.84 -10.58
C LYS A 16 8.95 2.03 -9.14
N HIS A 17 9.23 1.06 -8.27
CA HIS A 17 9.00 1.24 -6.83
C HIS A 17 9.84 2.41 -6.32
N GLN A 18 11.15 2.37 -6.52
CA GLN A 18 12.07 3.41 -6.01
C GLN A 18 11.76 4.81 -6.57
N GLU A 19 11.31 4.86 -7.83
CA GLU A 19 10.95 6.09 -8.50
C GLU A 19 9.70 6.75 -7.89
N HIS A 20 8.74 5.96 -7.39
CA HIS A 20 7.42 6.44 -6.99
C HIS A 20 7.11 6.30 -5.49
N ALA A 21 7.85 5.47 -4.76
CA ALA A 21 7.68 5.24 -3.33
C ALA A 21 7.96 6.49 -2.50
N PHE A 22 7.56 6.42 -1.23
CA PHE A 22 7.93 7.42 -0.24
C PHE A 22 9.41 7.32 0.10
N ASP A 23 10.04 8.47 0.26
CA ASP A 23 11.40 8.58 0.76
C ASP A 23 11.33 8.99 2.24
N LEU A 24 11.05 8.01 3.11
CA LEU A 24 10.95 8.22 4.55
C LEU A 24 12.29 7.86 5.20
N PRO A 25 12.88 8.74 6.04
CA PRO A 25 14.16 8.46 6.69
C PRO A 25 14.05 7.49 7.89
N PHE A 26 12.90 6.83 8.05
CA PHE A 26 12.60 5.94 9.17
C PHE A 26 11.67 4.81 8.76
N TRP A 27 11.69 3.72 9.54
CA TRP A 27 10.71 2.65 9.43
C TRP A 27 9.40 3.04 10.11
N ARG A 28 8.30 2.81 9.41
CA ARG A 28 6.97 3.13 9.91
C ARG A 28 6.38 2.03 10.78
N ASP A 29 5.64 2.44 11.80
CA ASP A 29 4.73 1.63 12.58
C ASP A 29 3.29 1.85 12.09
N ASN A 30 2.60 0.77 11.73
CA ASN A 30 1.22 0.87 11.25
C ASN A 30 0.24 1.17 12.38
N GLU A 31 0.48 0.71 13.61
CA GLU A 31 -0.40 1.03 14.75
C GLU A 31 -0.35 2.52 15.08
N LYS A 32 0.84 3.12 15.02
CA LYS A 32 1.00 4.58 15.17
C LYS A 32 0.34 5.36 14.02
N LEU A 33 0.40 4.84 12.79
CA LEU A 33 -0.33 5.41 11.65
C LEU A 33 -1.85 5.35 11.85
N TRP A 34 -2.37 4.23 12.35
CA TRP A 34 -3.80 4.04 12.61
C TRP A 34 -4.28 4.95 13.74
N ALA A 35 -3.45 5.20 14.75
CA ALA A 35 -3.74 6.09 15.87
C ALA A 35 -3.79 7.59 15.51
N LEU A 36 -3.38 8.00 14.30
CA LEU A 36 -3.48 9.40 13.89
C LEU A 36 -4.95 9.86 13.78
N GLU A 37 -5.27 10.97 14.43
CA GLU A 37 -6.57 11.62 14.33
C GLU A 37 -6.67 12.46 13.05
N VAL A 38 -6.92 11.79 11.93
CA VAL A 38 -7.13 12.40 10.60
C VAL A 38 -8.55 12.09 10.13
N PRO A 39 -9.31 13.08 9.60
CA PRO A 39 -10.67 12.86 9.15
C PRO A 39 -10.74 11.84 8.01
N ILE A 40 -11.84 11.08 7.99
CA ILE A 40 -12.18 10.21 6.86
C ILE A 40 -12.94 11.05 5.84
N GLU A 41 -12.51 10.96 4.58
CA GLU A 41 -13.15 11.63 3.45
C GLU A 41 -13.49 10.61 2.37
N GLU A 42 -14.51 10.89 1.57
CA GLU A 42 -14.77 10.16 0.34
C GLU A 42 -13.89 10.71 -0.80
N MET A 43 -13.36 9.80 -1.62
CA MET A 43 -12.55 10.13 -2.79
C MET A 43 -12.97 9.25 -3.97
N ASN A 44 -12.98 9.79 -5.19
CA ASN A 44 -13.13 8.98 -6.38
C ASN A 44 -11.94 8.00 -6.50
N VAL A 45 -12.22 6.71 -6.67
CA VAL A 45 -11.21 5.65 -6.78
C VAL A 45 -10.20 5.90 -7.92
N ASP A 46 -10.62 6.60 -8.98
CA ASP A 46 -9.81 6.96 -10.16
C ASP A 46 -8.51 7.69 -9.79
N GLU A 47 -8.53 8.47 -8.70
CA GLU A 47 -7.35 9.18 -8.18
C GLU A 47 -6.21 8.23 -7.76
N LEU A 48 -6.53 6.97 -7.45
CA LEU A 48 -5.61 5.96 -6.94
C LEU A 48 -5.33 4.83 -7.93
N LEU A 49 -6.04 4.72 -9.05
CA LEU A 49 -5.87 3.58 -9.98
C LEU A 49 -4.45 3.47 -10.55
N TRP A 50 -3.72 4.58 -10.65
CA TRP A 50 -2.33 4.58 -11.11
C TRP A 50 -1.39 3.72 -10.23
N ILE A 51 -1.74 3.51 -8.95
CA ILE A 51 -0.99 2.68 -8.00
C ILE A 51 -0.99 1.21 -8.44
N LEU A 52 -2.03 0.77 -9.16
CA LEU A 52 -2.17 -0.63 -9.59
C LEU A 52 -1.09 -1.06 -10.58
N ASP A 53 -0.47 -0.11 -11.29
CA ASP A 53 0.62 -0.35 -12.23
C ASP A 53 2.01 -0.34 -11.56
N LEU A 54 2.08 -0.11 -10.25
CA LEU A 54 3.35 -0.02 -9.52
C LEU A 54 3.66 -1.28 -8.70
N PRO A 55 4.91 -1.76 -8.72
CA PRO A 55 5.35 -2.88 -7.92
C PRO A 55 5.51 -2.48 -6.45
N PHE A 56 4.59 -2.94 -5.61
CA PHE A 56 4.61 -2.69 -4.17
C PHE A 56 4.52 -3.96 -3.34
N TRP A 57 4.30 -5.11 -3.98
CA TRP A 57 4.17 -6.38 -3.29
C TRP A 57 5.37 -7.28 -3.52
N GLU A 58 5.65 -8.06 -2.49
CA GLU A 58 6.76 -8.99 -2.45
C GLU A 58 6.43 -10.30 -3.18
N ASP A 59 7.40 -10.86 -3.88
CA ASP A 59 7.37 -12.26 -4.31
C ASP A 59 7.72 -13.22 -3.15
N GLU A 60 7.70 -14.53 -3.41
CA GLU A 60 8.05 -15.56 -2.41
C GLU A 60 9.49 -15.44 -1.88
N LYS A 61 10.35 -14.66 -2.55
CA LYS A 61 11.73 -14.42 -2.13
C LYS A 61 11.88 -13.11 -1.35
N GLY A 62 10.82 -12.32 -1.21
CA GLY A 62 10.83 -11.00 -0.55
C GLY A 62 11.22 -9.85 -1.49
N ASN A 63 11.31 -10.08 -2.81
CA ASN A 63 11.61 -9.00 -3.77
C ASN A 63 10.37 -8.16 -4.03
N ILE A 64 10.49 -6.84 -3.99
CA ILE A 64 9.37 -5.92 -4.27
C ILE A 64 9.26 -5.72 -5.78
N VAL A 65 8.46 -6.58 -6.42
CA VAL A 65 8.37 -6.67 -7.89
C VAL A 65 6.96 -6.86 -8.43
N ILE A 66 5.98 -7.14 -7.57
CA ILE A 66 4.64 -7.51 -8.00
C ILE A 66 3.75 -6.26 -7.97
N ALA A 67 3.18 -5.91 -9.12
CA ALA A 67 2.17 -4.87 -9.22
C ALA A 67 0.76 -5.43 -8.96
N PRO A 68 -0.15 -4.68 -8.32
CA PRO A 68 -1.53 -5.13 -8.10
C PRO A 68 -2.26 -5.56 -9.36
N LYS A 69 -2.04 -4.89 -10.49
CA LYS A 69 -2.64 -5.21 -11.78
C LYS A 69 -2.23 -6.60 -12.29
N GLU A 70 -1.03 -7.07 -11.96
CA GLU A 70 -0.61 -8.44 -12.31
C GLU A 70 -1.42 -9.49 -11.55
N VAL A 71 -1.68 -9.23 -10.26
CA VAL A 71 -2.50 -10.09 -9.40
C VAL A 71 -3.96 -10.07 -9.83
N ILE A 72 -4.51 -8.91 -10.17
CA ILE A 72 -5.87 -8.78 -10.72
C ILE A 72 -6.03 -9.62 -11.99
N ASN A 73 -5.06 -9.53 -12.91
CA ASN A 73 -5.13 -10.23 -14.20
C ASN A 73 -4.82 -11.73 -14.10
N ASN A 74 -4.03 -12.15 -13.10
CA ASN A 74 -3.56 -13.53 -12.95
C ASN A 74 -3.65 -14.02 -11.49
N PRO A 75 -4.84 -14.03 -10.86
CA PRO A 75 -4.97 -14.26 -9.42
C PRO A 75 -4.46 -15.64 -8.97
N GLU A 76 -4.56 -16.65 -9.83
CA GLU A 76 -4.08 -18.01 -9.55
C GLU A 76 -2.54 -18.11 -9.54
N LYS A 77 -1.83 -17.17 -10.16
CA LYS A 77 -0.36 -17.09 -10.10
C LYS A 77 0.12 -16.49 -8.77
N TYR A 78 -0.74 -15.73 -8.09
CA TYR A 78 -0.39 -15.01 -6.87
C TYR A 78 -1.40 -15.30 -5.74
N PRO A 79 -1.56 -16.58 -5.33
CA PRO A 79 -2.61 -16.98 -4.40
C PRO A 79 -2.51 -16.26 -3.05
N ALA A 80 -1.31 -16.02 -2.53
CA ALA A 80 -1.11 -15.30 -1.27
C ALA A 80 -1.66 -13.86 -1.32
N HIS A 81 -1.39 -13.12 -2.39
CA HIS A 81 -1.90 -11.75 -2.57
C HIS A 81 -3.40 -11.75 -2.87
N ARG A 82 -3.87 -12.68 -3.72
CA ARG A 82 -5.30 -12.88 -3.99
C ARG A 82 -6.08 -13.12 -2.69
N ASP A 83 -5.58 -13.97 -1.81
CA ASP A 83 -6.27 -14.33 -0.57
C ASP A 83 -6.26 -13.16 0.42
N LYS A 84 -5.15 -12.40 0.50
CA LYS A 84 -5.10 -11.13 1.25
C LYS A 84 -6.09 -10.09 0.71
N ILE A 85 -6.22 -9.95 -0.62
CA ILE A 85 -7.23 -9.07 -1.24
C ILE A 85 -8.62 -9.51 -0.79
N LYS A 86 -8.98 -10.79 -0.94
CA LYS A 86 -10.29 -11.32 -0.56
C LYS A 86 -10.61 -11.09 0.92
N ALA A 87 -9.63 -11.34 1.79
CA ALA A 87 -9.77 -11.22 3.24
C ALA A 87 -9.74 -9.77 3.75
N ALA A 88 -9.31 -8.81 2.94
CA ALA A 88 -9.18 -7.41 3.35
C ALA A 88 -10.53 -6.84 3.83
N ASP A 89 -10.56 -6.26 5.02
CA ASP A 89 -11.73 -5.57 5.57
C ASP A 89 -11.84 -4.17 4.96
N THR A 90 -12.89 -3.94 4.18
CA THR A 90 -13.14 -2.69 3.47
C THR A 90 -13.91 -1.66 4.30
N SER A 91 -14.25 -1.96 5.56
CA SER A 91 -14.88 -0.99 6.48
C SER A 91 -13.90 0.07 7.02
N TYR A 92 -12.59 -0.16 6.88
CA TYR A 92 -11.54 0.78 7.29
C TYR A 92 -11.07 1.64 6.11
N PRO A 93 -10.79 2.94 6.33
CA PRO A 93 -10.34 3.86 5.27
C PRO A 93 -8.91 3.55 4.79
N ILE A 94 -8.60 3.90 3.55
CA ILE A 94 -7.25 3.78 2.99
C ILE A 94 -6.41 5.00 3.41
N ASP A 95 -5.27 4.77 4.02
CA ASP A 95 -4.34 5.85 4.40
C ASP A 95 -3.50 6.24 3.20
N ILE A 96 -3.57 7.51 2.80
CA ILE A 96 -2.87 8.02 1.63
C ILE A 96 -2.07 9.27 1.95
N MET A 97 -0.98 9.46 1.23
CA MET A 97 -0.18 10.68 1.26
C MET A 97 0.36 10.95 -0.14
N LYS A 98 0.62 12.23 -0.46
CA LYS A 98 1.28 12.58 -1.72
C LYS A 98 2.74 12.12 -1.68
N ASN A 99 3.18 11.42 -2.72
CA ASN A 99 4.59 11.09 -2.90
C ASN A 99 5.40 12.31 -3.41
N LYS A 100 6.71 12.15 -3.61
CA LYS A 100 7.62 13.18 -4.14
C LYS A 100 7.24 13.76 -5.51
N LYS A 101 6.35 13.09 -6.25
CA LYS A 101 5.82 13.54 -7.55
C LYS A 101 4.42 14.17 -7.45
N GLY A 102 3.90 14.41 -6.24
CA GLY A 102 2.56 14.97 -6.04
C GLY A 102 1.41 14.03 -6.41
N LYS A 103 1.67 12.71 -6.51
CA LYS A 103 0.63 11.69 -6.75
C LYS A 103 0.18 11.06 -5.43
N TRP A 104 -1.11 10.78 -5.29
CA TRP A 104 -1.63 10.08 -4.11
C TRP A 104 -1.12 8.65 -4.10
N LEU A 105 -0.54 8.21 -3.00
CA LEU A 105 -0.02 6.86 -2.83
C LEU A 105 -0.48 6.30 -1.48
N THR A 106 -0.71 4.98 -1.41
CA THR A 106 -1.11 4.31 -0.18
C THR A 106 0.04 4.24 0.82
N LEU A 107 -0.15 4.77 2.02
CA LEU A 107 0.65 4.44 3.19
C LEU A 107 0.24 3.06 3.71
N ASP A 108 -1.07 2.80 3.82
CA ASP A 108 -1.63 1.50 4.18
C ASP A 108 -2.94 1.25 3.42
N GLY A 109 -3.29 -0.02 3.23
CA GLY A 109 -4.56 -0.42 2.63
C GLY A 109 -4.53 -0.76 1.14
N LEU A 110 -3.37 -1.05 0.54
CA LEU A 110 -3.29 -1.41 -0.88
C LEU A 110 -4.14 -2.65 -1.25
N HIS A 111 -4.17 -3.68 -0.40
CA HIS A 111 -5.07 -4.84 -0.61
C HIS A 111 -6.56 -4.45 -0.54
N ARG A 112 -6.92 -3.51 0.35
CA ARG A 112 -8.29 -2.97 0.49
C ARG A 112 -8.68 -2.18 -0.75
N LEU A 113 -7.80 -1.31 -1.25
CA LEU A 113 -7.97 -0.59 -2.52
C LEU A 113 -8.27 -1.56 -3.66
N VAL A 114 -7.47 -2.61 -3.82
CA VAL A 114 -7.65 -3.58 -4.90
C VAL A 114 -8.99 -4.31 -4.79
N LYS A 115 -9.43 -4.69 -3.58
CA LYS A 115 -10.75 -5.30 -3.37
C LYS A 115 -11.89 -4.36 -3.78
N LEU A 116 -11.80 -3.08 -3.41
CA LEU A 116 -12.79 -2.05 -3.77
C LEU A 116 -12.83 -1.80 -5.28
N VAL A 117 -11.66 -1.77 -5.94
CA VAL A 117 -11.57 -1.68 -7.41
C VAL A 117 -12.24 -2.88 -8.09
N LEU A 118 -12.00 -4.10 -7.62
CA LEU A 118 -12.63 -5.31 -8.17
C LEU A 118 -14.15 -5.33 -7.96
N ALA A 119 -14.64 -4.67 -6.90
CA ALA A 119 -16.06 -4.49 -6.64
C ALA A 119 -16.70 -3.37 -7.49
N ASN A 120 -15.91 -2.64 -8.30
CA ASN A 120 -16.34 -1.48 -9.08
C ASN A 120 -16.90 -0.33 -8.22
N GLU A 121 -16.36 -0.14 -7.01
CA GLU A 121 -16.75 0.97 -6.16
C GLU A 121 -16.27 2.30 -6.77
N PRO A 122 -17.17 3.26 -7.04
CA PRO A 122 -16.80 4.53 -7.67
C PRO A 122 -16.09 5.48 -6.68
N THR A 123 -16.38 5.31 -5.38
CA THR A 123 -15.82 6.10 -4.29
C THR A 123 -15.31 5.21 -3.18
N ILE A 124 -14.29 5.70 -2.47
CA ILE A 124 -13.65 5.00 -1.38
C ILE A 124 -13.44 5.95 -0.21
N GLN A 125 -13.41 5.38 1.00
CA GLN A 125 -13.05 6.12 2.21
C GLN A 125 -11.54 6.20 2.34
N VAL A 126 -11.01 7.40 2.54
CA VAL A 126 -9.58 7.66 2.69
C VAL A 126 -9.31 8.53 3.91
N ARG A 127 -8.12 8.40 4.49
CA ARG A 127 -7.53 9.43 5.35
C ARG A 127 -6.33 10.01 4.60
N LYS A 128 -6.38 11.31 4.33
CA LYS A 128 -5.27 12.04 3.69
C LYS A 128 -4.27 12.45 4.77
N ILE A 129 -3.26 11.62 4.99
CA ILE A 129 -2.28 11.83 6.06
C ILE A 129 -1.44 13.07 5.72
N PRO A 130 -1.49 14.13 6.55
CA PRO A 130 -0.65 15.30 6.35
C PRO A 130 0.84 14.93 6.50
N PRO A 131 1.73 15.38 5.60
CA PRO A 131 3.16 15.10 5.70
C PRO A 131 3.78 15.49 7.05
N GLU A 132 3.28 16.54 7.68
CA GLU A 132 3.70 16.99 9.00
C GLU A 132 3.39 15.99 10.12
N LEU A 133 2.45 15.05 9.94
CA LEU A 133 2.13 14.03 10.94
C LEU A 133 2.92 12.72 10.73
N ILE A 134 3.58 12.53 9.58
CA ILE A 134 4.19 11.24 9.26
C ILE A 134 5.31 10.86 10.23
N HIS A 135 6.03 11.84 10.79
CA HIS A 135 7.11 11.59 11.75
C HIS A 135 6.62 10.93 13.05
N LEU A 136 5.36 11.12 13.43
CA LEU A 136 4.74 10.48 14.60
C LEU A 136 4.56 8.97 14.42
N THR A 137 4.71 8.48 13.19
CA THR A 137 4.56 7.06 12.84
C THR A 137 5.88 6.30 12.82
N ALA A 138 7.00 6.94 13.20
CA ALA A 138 8.29 6.28 13.30
C ALA A 138 8.28 5.19 14.40
N ARG A 139 8.91 4.05 14.13
CA ARG A 139 9.23 3.06 15.17
C ARG A 139 10.18 3.66 16.21
N ASP A 140 10.07 3.18 17.44
CA ASP A 140 10.97 3.57 18.54
C ASP A 140 12.38 2.99 18.35
#